data_AF-A2EX68-F1
#
_entry.id   AF-A2EX68-F1
#
_cell.length_a   1.000
_cell.length_b   1.000
_cell.length_c   1.000
_cell.angle_alpha   90.00
_cell.angle_beta   90.00
_cell.angle_gamma   90.00
#
_symmetry.space_group_name_H-M   'P 1'
#
loop_
_entity.id
_entity.type
_entity.pdbx_description
1 polymer ?
#
loop_
_entity_poly.entity_id
_entity_poly.type
_entity_poly.pdbx_seq_one_letter_code
_entity_poly.pdbx_strand_id
1 'polypeptide(L)'
;MKYDLVVISGTSPDSRPCVALTFLDAVYLFNCPDQTQRIFRENKIRFAKLDTIFMTSLHSHSLGGFHGLLITVMDNKQKNVQICAPTGIESVLESYRNLHTNENIKPNVVESVSDKNIQAKTIPLHLTNAYDVQLCEVPGKFLIQKAKELQIPPGPVYRKLQDGETITLDDGRVIQPEMVVGPPTPGEHILFVDCRCEEDIDMLPDCKNYDFVIHFTNLDILRTEKYLSKFSPDQRALIFTETGHITFPSVANLYQNILEISDLFKPLVHYETDKSLNLGKNFVIAEQGLEFAFCPVEKKKFNFPKYDVKLQKVPKIELPKIQSFGITFTGTGSTYPSKYRNVAGILLHTTDGYIVFDAGEGFVGQIMRKFGIENCKEILKKLIAIFISHNHGDHVFGCYELLQTRSLVTDEDVPIFCPDQLRDHLLNLQKVSRFGNLHFHLLSREELTFSTGSTTLEFIPVIHCKGSHAVVANISGGYRVVYSGDKSFSEEFAKKVGKCDLLIHESTFSDDLVDEATAKRHSTMGQAIETGKLCNAKYIVLTHFSQRYPKLPVFEGSGHIAFAFDYLSFVFEDIQKLCEVCPKIFQMISDLEAAEEEAKN
;
A
#
# COMPACT_ATOMS: atom_id res chain seq x y z
N MET A 1 -5.33 -31.83 -2.94
CA MET A 1 -5.35 -30.40 -2.56
C MET A 1 -4.31 -29.68 -3.40
N LYS A 2 -4.52 -28.39 -3.69
CA LYS A 2 -3.60 -27.56 -4.47
C LYS A 2 -3.40 -26.27 -3.69
N TYR A 3 -2.14 -25.95 -3.43
CA TYR A 3 -1.75 -24.69 -2.83
C TYR A 3 -0.56 -24.11 -3.58
N ASP A 4 -0.54 -22.78 -3.69
CA ASP A 4 0.49 -22.03 -4.39
C ASP A 4 1.02 -20.92 -3.48
N LEU A 5 2.35 -20.75 -3.46
CA LEU A 5 3.00 -19.57 -2.88
C LEU A 5 3.09 -18.50 -3.96
N VAL A 6 2.55 -17.32 -3.67
CA VAL A 6 2.47 -16.21 -4.61
C VAL A 6 3.19 -15.01 -4.01
N VAL A 7 4.17 -14.48 -4.74
CA VAL A 7 4.80 -13.20 -4.39
C VAL A 7 3.86 -12.07 -4.78
N ILE A 8 3.21 -11.47 -3.79
CA ILE A 8 2.30 -10.32 -3.99
C ILE A 8 3.11 -9.09 -4.37
N SER A 9 4.24 -8.87 -3.70
CA SER A 9 5.14 -7.74 -3.98
C SER A 9 6.56 -8.03 -3.52
N GLY A 10 7.52 -7.34 -4.14
CA GLY A 10 8.94 -7.34 -3.74
C GLY A 10 9.40 -5.97 -3.26
N THR A 11 10.71 -5.82 -3.09
CA THR A 11 11.34 -4.55 -2.66
C THR A 11 11.50 -3.63 -3.85
N SER A 12 10.62 -2.63 -3.97
CA SER A 12 10.67 -1.60 -5.01
C SER A 12 10.47 -0.20 -4.40
N PRO A 13 10.63 0.89 -5.16
CA PRO A 13 10.19 2.21 -4.72
C PRO A 13 8.77 2.22 -4.15
N ASP A 14 7.82 1.49 -4.77
CA ASP A 14 6.40 1.56 -4.42
C ASP A 14 5.95 0.51 -3.41
N SER A 15 6.80 -0.47 -3.07
CA SER A 15 6.37 -1.65 -2.31
C SER A 15 7.47 -2.28 -1.47
N ARG A 16 7.05 -3.11 -0.51
CA ARG A 16 7.92 -4.00 0.25
C ARG A 16 7.48 -5.45 0.06
N PRO A 17 8.31 -6.43 0.46
CA PRO A 17 7.98 -7.85 0.34
C PRO A 17 6.66 -8.24 1.00
N CYS A 18 5.79 -8.90 0.23
CA CYS A 18 4.55 -9.50 0.69
C CYS A 18 4.32 -10.81 -0.07
N VAL A 19 3.94 -11.85 0.63
CA VAL A 19 3.74 -13.19 0.06
C VAL A 19 2.43 -13.78 0.53
N ALA A 20 1.73 -14.50 -0.33
CA ALA A 20 0.51 -15.21 0.01
C ALA A 20 0.68 -16.72 -0.20
N LEU A 21 0.33 -17.51 0.81
CA LEU A 21 0.04 -18.94 0.65
C LEU A 21 -1.44 -19.08 0.33
N THR A 22 -1.74 -19.63 -0.84
CA THR A 22 -3.10 -19.70 -1.36
C THR A 22 -3.60 -21.14 -1.43
N PHE A 23 -4.82 -21.37 -0.95
CA PHE A 23 -5.55 -22.62 -1.01
C PHE A 23 -6.88 -22.42 -1.74
N LEU A 24 -7.58 -23.52 -1.99
CA LEU A 24 -8.88 -23.48 -2.66
C LEU A 24 -9.93 -22.68 -1.87
N ASP A 25 -9.80 -22.59 -0.56
CA ASP A 25 -10.77 -21.99 0.36
C ASP A 25 -10.17 -20.97 1.35
N ALA A 26 -8.84 -20.87 1.44
CA ALA A 26 -8.15 -19.93 2.32
C ALA A 26 -6.96 -19.24 1.63
N VAL A 27 -6.60 -18.05 2.12
CA VAL A 27 -5.41 -17.30 1.75
C VAL A 27 -4.75 -16.82 3.04
N TYR A 28 -3.47 -17.15 3.20
CA TYR A 28 -2.65 -16.74 4.33
C TYR A 28 -1.63 -15.72 3.82
N LEU A 29 -1.71 -14.49 4.31
CA LEU A 29 -0.85 -13.39 3.88
C LEU A 29 0.31 -13.22 4.87
N PHE A 30 1.54 -13.11 4.37
CA PHE A 30 2.74 -12.85 5.16
C PHE A 30 3.27 -11.46 4.81
N ASN A 31 3.28 -10.60 5.84
CA ASN A 31 3.43 -9.16 5.78
C ASN A 31 2.32 -8.45 4.98
N CYS A 32 2.04 -7.20 5.34
CA CYS A 32 1.07 -6.33 4.68
C CYS A 32 1.61 -4.88 4.65
N PRO A 33 2.64 -4.61 3.84
CA PRO A 33 3.21 -3.27 3.70
C PRO A 33 2.25 -2.28 3.04
N ASP A 34 2.65 -0.99 3.03
CA ASP A 34 1.99 0.05 2.25
C ASP A 34 1.70 -0.42 0.81
N GLN A 35 0.57 0.04 0.30
CA GLN A 35 0.01 -0.23 -1.02
C GLN A 35 -0.47 -1.67 -1.28
N THR A 36 -0.47 -2.56 -0.28
CA THR A 36 -0.94 -3.96 -0.46
C THR A 36 -2.35 -4.00 -1.04
N GLN A 37 -3.28 -3.17 -0.54
CA GLN A 37 -4.64 -3.11 -1.08
C GLN A 37 -4.70 -2.63 -2.55
N ARG A 38 -3.81 -1.70 -2.94
CA ARG A 38 -3.71 -1.21 -4.31
C ARG A 38 -3.18 -2.30 -5.24
N ILE A 39 -2.19 -3.08 -4.79
CA ILE A 39 -1.63 -4.21 -5.54
C ILE A 39 -2.69 -5.28 -5.81
N PHE A 40 -3.54 -5.55 -4.83
CA PHE A 40 -4.66 -6.48 -5.01
C PHE A 40 -5.64 -5.97 -6.07
N ARG A 41 -5.96 -4.67 -6.07
CA ARG A 41 -6.83 -4.05 -7.09
C ARG A 41 -6.19 -4.05 -8.48
N GLU A 42 -4.93 -3.68 -8.57
CA GLU A 42 -4.13 -3.70 -9.81
C GLU A 42 -4.17 -5.09 -10.46
N ASN A 43 -4.02 -6.14 -9.65
CA ASN A 43 -3.93 -7.52 -10.12
C ASN A 43 -5.25 -8.29 -10.03
N LYS A 44 -6.38 -7.62 -9.74
CA LYS A 44 -7.72 -8.21 -9.61
C LYS A 44 -7.77 -9.39 -8.62
N ILE A 45 -6.96 -9.34 -7.57
CA ILE A 45 -6.91 -10.34 -6.49
C ILE A 45 -8.10 -10.10 -5.56
N ARG A 46 -8.92 -11.13 -5.31
CA ARG A 46 -10.11 -11.02 -4.44
C ARG A 46 -9.75 -11.30 -2.98
N PHE A 47 -10.32 -10.50 -2.07
CA PHE A 47 -10.11 -10.63 -0.62
C PHE A 47 -10.92 -11.74 0.06
N ALA A 48 -11.96 -12.28 -0.60
CA ALA A 48 -13.00 -13.12 0.00
C ALA A 48 -12.54 -14.42 0.70
N LYS A 49 -11.25 -14.80 0.57
CA LYS A 49 -10.66 -15.99 1.18
C LYS A 49 -9.53 -15.67 2.14
N LEU A 50 -9.25 -14.39 2.41
CA LEU A 50 -8.18 -13.97 3.31
C LEU A 50 -8.49 -14.47 4.73
N ASP A 51 -7.82 -15.51 5.16
CA ASP A 51 -8.09 -16.18 6.42
C ASP A 51 -7.23 -15.59 7.54
N THR A 52 -5.92 -15.54 7.32
CA THR A 52 -4.95 -15.05 8.30
C THR A 52 -3.97 -14.07 7.68
N ILE A 53 -3.59 -13.03 8.44
CA ILE A 53 -2.45 -12.15 8.15
C ILE A 53 -1.37 -12.39 9.23
N PHE A 54 -0.20 -12.82 8.78
CA PHE A 54 1.02 -12.98 9.58
C PHE A 54 1.91 -11.76 9.41
N MET A 55 2.40 -11.16 10.49
CA MET A 55 3.28 -9.99 10.46
C MET A 55 4.62 -10.27 11.13
N THR A 56 5.71 -10.18 10.39
CA THR A 56 7.04 -10.41 10.95
C THR A 56 7.48 -9.29 11.90
N SER A 57 6.91 -8.09 11.78
CA SER A 57 7.22 -6.97 12.65
C SER A 57 6.03 -6.02 12.78
N LEU A 58 6.07 -5.09 13.73
CA LEU A 58 5.16 -3.96 13.79
C LEU A 58 5.70 -2.73 13.03
N HIS A 59 6.71 -2.92 12.18
CA HIS A 59 7.29 -1.86 11.33
C HIS A 59 6.47 -1.69 10.04
N SER A 60 6.55 -0.52 9.38
CA SER A 60 5.78 -0.21 8.16
C SER A 60 5.96 -1.20 7.02
N HIS A 61 7.14 -1.83 6.89
CA HIS A 61 7.37 -2.87 5.87
C HIS A 61 6.54 -4.16 6.09
N SER A 62 6.01 -4.37 7.29
CA SER A 62 5.14 -5.50 7.64
C SER A 62 3.70 -5.08 7.89
N LEU A 63 3.49 -3.86 8.40
CA LEU A 63 2.21 -3.39 8.94
C LEU A 63 1.57 -2.26 8.11
N GLY A 64 2.31 -1.52 7.29
CA GLY A 64 1.89 -0.21 6.81
C GLY A 64 0.55 -0.16 6.06
N GLY A 65 0.26 -1.16 5.21
CA GLY A 65 -1.01 -1.26 4.46
C GLY A 65 -2.07 -2.10 5.17
N PHE A 66 -1.77 -2.65 6.35
CA PHE A 66 -2.65 -3.55 7.08
C PHE A 66 -4.00 -2.93 7.39
N HIS A 67 -4.02 -1.68 7.85
CA HIS A 67 -5.27 -1.07 8.31
C HIS A 67 -6.22 -0.76 7.15
N GLY A 68 -5.71 -0.21 6.03
CA GLY A 68 -6.50 -0.01 4.81
C GLY A 68 -7.03 -1.32 4.23
N LEU A 69 -6.19 -2.37 4.23
CA LEU A 69 -6.60 -3.71 3.84
C LEU A 69 -7.71 -4.26 4.76
N LEU A 70 -7.54 -4.12 6.08
CA LEU A 70 -8.50 -4.62 7.06
C LEU A 70 -9.88 -3.99 6.81
N ILE A 71 -9.97 -2.66 6.73
CA ILE A 71 -11.20 -1.92 6.42
C ILE A 71 -11.86 -2.47 5.16
N THR A 72 -11.09 -2.62 4.08
CA THR A 72 -11.57 -3.18 2.81
C THR A 72 -12.15 -4.59 2.98
N VAL A 73 -11.51 -5.46 3.76
CA VAL A 73 -11.99 -6.83 3.99
C VAL A 73 -13.31 -6.83 4.76
N MET A 74 -13.47 -5.95 5.74
CA MET A 74 -14.67 -5.88 6.57
C MET A 74 -15.85 -5.24 5.87
N ASP A 75 -15.61 -4.22 5.03
CA ASP A 75 -16.64 -3.63 4.16
C ASP A 75 -17.21 -4.68 3.19
N ASN A 76 -16.38 -5.68 2.82
CA ASN A 76 -16.81 -6.87 2.07
C ASN A 76 -17.52 -7.94 2.93
N LYS A 77 -17.94 -7.60 4.16
CA LYS A 77 -18.67 -8.45 5.12
C LYS A 77 -17.92 -9.70 5.57
N GLN A 78 -16.60 -9.74 5.39
CA GLN A 78 -15.77 -10.83 5.90
C GLN A 78 -15.39 -10.51 7.35
N LYS A 79 -15.93 -11.28 8.29
CA LYS A 79 -15.88 -10.95 9.73
C LYS A 79 -14.77 -11.64 10.52
N ASN A 80 -14.10 -12.64 9.93
CA ASN A 80 -13.20 -13.53 10.65
C ASN A 80 -11.83 -13.59 9.97
N VAL A 81 -11.06 -12.50 10.01
CA VAL A 81 -9.63 -12.54 9.66
C VAL A 81 -8.83 -12.71 10.94
N GLN A 82 -8.01 -13.75 11.01
CA GLN A 82 -7.06 -13.95 12.09
C GLN A 82 -5.80 -13.10 11.87
N ILE A 83 -5.21 -12.63 12.96
CA ILE A 83 -3.98 -11.85 12.94
C ILE A 83 -2.96 -12.53 13.81
N CYS A 84 -1.83 -12.88 13.22
CA CYS A 84 -0.68 -13.37 13.95
C CYS A 84 0.44 -12.32 13.83
N ALA A 85 0.74 -11.61 14.92
CA ALA A 85 1.65 -10.46 14.90
C ALA A 85 2.46 -10.37 16.21
N PRO A 86 3.53 -9.56 16.26
CA PRO A 86 4.33 -9.40 17.48
C PRO A 86 3.54 -8.71 18.59
N THR A 87 4.01 -8.86 19.84
CA THR A 87 3.45 -8.18 21.01
C THR A 87 3.37 -6.67 20.79
N GLY A 88 2.19 -6.10 21.04
CA GLY A 88 1.90 -4.67 20.85
C GLY A 88 0.85 -4.40 19.76
N ILE A 89 0.49 -5.39 18.95
CA ILE A 89 -0.52 -5.27 17.89
C ILE A 89 -1.88 -4.81 18.44
N GLU A 90 -2.28 -5.24 19.63
CA GLU A 90 -3.54 -4.83 20.25
C GLU A 90 -3.56 -3.32 20.51
N SER A 91 -2.43 -2.76 20.95
CA SER A 91 -2.29 -1.32 21.14
C SER A 91 -2.41 -0.59 19.80
N VAL A 92 -1.77 -1.10 18.74
CA VAL A 92 -1.88 -0.55 17.39
C VAL A 92 -3.35 -0.52 16.93
N LEU A 93 -4.04 -1.66 17.06
CA LEU A 93 -5.46 -1.82 16.72
C LEU A 93 -6.37 -0.89 17.52
N GLU A 94 -6.13 -0.76 18.83
CA GLU A 94 -6.85 0.17 19.70
C GLU A 94 -6.71 1.60 19.19
N SER A 95 -5.48 2.03 18.86
CA SER A 95 -5.24 3.39 18.37
C SER A 95 -5.86 3.67 17.00
N TYR A 96 -5.99 2.65 16.15
CA TYR A 96 -6.66 2.79 14.86
C TYR A 96 -8.16 3.05 14.98
N ARG A 97 -8.82 2.55 16.04
CA ARG A 97 -10.25 2.84 16.31
C ARG A 97 -10.51 4.33 16.49
N ASN A 98 -9.50 5.09 16.94
CA ASN A 98 -9.62 6.53 17.16
C ASN A 98 -9.57 7.35 15.86
N LEU A 99 -9.16 6.77 14.72
CA LEU A 99 -8.99 7.47 13.44
C LEU A 99 -10.26 7.56 12.59
N HIS A 100 -11.43 7.79 13.20
CA HIS A 100 -12.74 7.78 12.50
C HIS A 100 -12.94 6.52 11.63
N THR A 101 -12.50 5.36 12.15
CA THR A 101 -12.67 4.07 11.49
C THR A 101 -13.92 3.37 12.01
N ASN A 102 -14.44 2.41 11.25
CA ASN A 102 -15.65 1.68 11.62
C ASN A 102 -15.47 1.06 13.02
N GLU A 103 -16.30 1.41 14.00
CA GLU A 103 -16.13 0.95 15.40
C GLU A 103 -16.32 -0.58 15.58
N ASN A 104 -16.78 -1.26 14.53
CA ASN A 104 -17.09 -2.70 14.55
C ASN A 104 -15.89 -3.62 14.29
N ILE A 105 -14.69 -3.06 14.20
CA ILE A 105 -13.46 -3.78 13.86
C ILE A 105 -12.92 -4.50 15.10
N LYS A 106 -13.14 -5.81 15.16
CA LYS A 106 -12.61 -6.71 16.19
C LYS A 106 -11.80 -7.82 15.53
N PRO A 107 -10.55 -7.54 15.12
CA PRO A 107 -9.72 -8.58 14.57
C PRO A 107 -9.36 -9.61 15.65
N ASN A 108 -9.24 -10.86 15.24
CA ASN A 108 -8.92 -11.96 16.12
C ASN A 108 -7.40 -12.17 16.17
N VAL A 109 -6.74 -11.61 17.18
CA VAL A 109 -5.30 -11.80 17.38
C VAL A 109 -5.05 -13.19 17.96
N VAL A 110 -4.16 -13.96 17.33
CA VAL A 110 -3.82 -15.34 17.67
C VAL A 110 -2.30 -15.53 17.67
N GLU A 111 -1.78 -16.38 18.55
CA GLU A 111 -0.34 -16.68 18.63
C GLU A 111 0.11 -17.78 17.64
N SER A 112 -0.84 -18.61 17.21
CA SER A 112 -0.63 -19.71 16.28
C SER A 112 -1.91 -19.99 15.49
N VAL A 113 -1.75 -20.62 14.33
CA VAL A 113 -2.87 -21.05 13.49
C VAL A 113 -2.72 -22.54 13.24
N SER A 114 -3.78 -23.30 13.46
CA SER A 114 -3.83 -24.72 13.13
C SER A 114 -5.19 -25.01 12.56
N ASP A 115 -5.23 -25.31 11.27
CA ASP A 115 -6.43 -25.70 10.55
C ASP A 115 -6.14 -26.91 9.65
N LYS A 116 -7.03 -27.19 8.69
CA LYS A 116 -6.88 -28.32 7.77
C LYS A 116 -5.81 -28.12 6.68
N ASN A 117 -5.37 -26.88 6.45
CA ASN A 117 -4.45 -26.48 5.39
C ASN A 117 -3.03 -26.29 5.95
N ILE A 118 -2.89 -25.65 7.12
CA ILE A 118 -1.60 -25.32 7.73
C ILE A 118 -1.58 -25.55 9.24
N GLN A 119 -0.39 -25.83 9.75
CA GLN A 119 -0.01 -25.64 11.16
C GLN A 119 1.12 -24.61 11.20
N ALA A 120 0.81 -23.40 11.69
CA ALA A 120 1.73 -22.28 11.78
C ALA A 120 2.00 -21.89 13.24
N LYS A 121 3.27 -21.77 13.60
CA LYS A 121 3.74 -21.35 14.92
C LYS A 121 4.66 -20.15 14.81
N THR A 122 4.53 -19.24 15.77
CA THR A 122 5.42 -18.08 15.89
C THR A 122 6.74 -18.47 16.54
N ILE A 123 7.84 -18.02 15.96
CA ILE A 123 9.18 -18.05 16.55
C ILE A 123 9.54 -16.59 16.91
N PRO A 124 9.45 -16.19 18.19
CA PRO A 124 9.81 -14.85 18.60
C PRO A 124 11.33 -14.65 18.47
N LEU A 125 11.75 -13.59 17.80
CA LEU A 125 13.14 -13.13 17.73
C LEU A 125 13.32 -11.87 18.59
N HIS A 126 14.46 -11.19 18.46
CA HIS A 126 14.77 -10.01 19.27
C HIS A 126 13.86 -8.83 18.88
N LEU A 127 13.83 -8.47 17.59
CA LEU A 127 13.04 -7.35 17.08
C LEU A 127 11.82 -7.78 16.25
N THR A 128 11.85 -9.00 15.72
CA THR A 128 10.84 -9.52 14.77
C THR A 128 10.30 -10.89 15.20
N ASN A 129 9.34 -11.41 14.43
CA ASN A 129 8.87 -12.78 14.48
C ASN A 129 9.27 -13.51 13.19
N ALA A 130 9.68 -14.76 13.34
CA ALA A 130 9.68 -15.73 12.27
C ALA A 130 8.47 -16.67 12.41
N TYR A 131 8.14 -17.40 11.34
CA TYR A 131 7.02 -18.34 11.31
C TYR A 131 7.46 -19.71 10.79
N ASP A 132 7.27 -20.71 11.64
CA ASP A 132 7.34 -22.13 11.30
C ASP A 132 5.97 -22.54 10.76
N VAL A 133 5.91 -22.95 9.49
CA VAL A 133 4.66 -23.29 8.80
C VAL A 133 4.76 -24.67 8.18
N GLN A 134 4.07 -25.64 8.78
CA GLN A 134 3.89 -26.97 8.21
C GLN A 134 2.61 -27.00 7.37
N LEU A 135 2.75 -27.35 6.08
CA LEU A 135 1.59 -27.51 5.20
C LEU A 135 0.95 -28.88 5.37
N CYS A 136 -0.35 -28.98 5.07
CA CYS A 136 -1.07 -30.25 5.10
C CYS A 136 -0.50 -31.25 4.10
N GLU A 137 -0.56 -32.53 4.45
CA GLU A 137 -0.21 -33.60 3.50
C GLU A 137 -1.14 -33.58 2.29
N VAL A 138 -0.59 -33.91 1.13
CA VAL A 138 -1.41 -34.10 -0.07
C VAL A 138 -1.81 -35.57 -0.20
N PRO A 139 -3.11 -35.88 -0.31
CA PRO A 139 -3.57 -37.25 -0.52
C PRO A 139 -2.87 -37.89 -1.71
N GLY A 140 -2.52 -39.17 -1.56
CA GLY A 140 -1.82 -39.92 -2.60
C GLY A 140 -2.62 -40.00 -3.90
N LYS A 141 -1.96 -40.31 -5.02
CA LYS A 141 -2.64 -40.40 -6.32
C LYS A 141 -3.63 -41.57 -6.36
N PHE A 142 -4.81 -41.36 -6.96
CA PHE A 142 -5.73 -42.45 -7.28
C PHE A 142 -5.09 -43.41 -8.27
N LEU A 143 -5.00 -44.68 -7.90
CA LEU A 143 -4.43 -45.76 -8.69
C LEU A 143 -5.55 -46.40 -9.52
N ILE A 144 -5.90 -45.74 -10.63
CA ILE A 144 -6.98 -46.18 -11.55
C ILE A 144 -6.83 -47.65 -11.95
N GLN A 145 -5.59 -48.11 -12.18
CA GLN A 145 -5.34 -49.49 -12.57
C GLN A 145 -5.71 -50.49 -11.47
N LYS A 146 -5.38 -50.21 -10.20
CA LYS A 146 -5.81 -51.03 -9.06
C LYS A 146 -7.32 -51.01 -8.88
N ALA A 147 -7.95 -49.85 -9.08
CA ALA A 147 -9.41 -49.75 -9.00
C ALA A 147 -10.11 -50.61 -10.07
N LYS A 148 -9.55 -50.67 -11.29
CA LYS A 148 -10.02 -51.57 -12.36
C LYS A 148 -9.81 -53.04 -12.01
N GLU A 149 -8.65 -53.41 -11.45
CA GLU A 149 -8.37 -54.78 -11.01
C GLU A 149 -9.33 -55.24 -9.90
N LEU A 150 -9.70 -54.33 -9.00
CA LEU A 150 -10.70 -54.57 -7.95
C LEU A 150 -12.14 -54.47 -8.46
N GLN A 151 -12.37 -54.25 -9.76
CA GLN A 151 -13.71 -54.13 -10.36
C GLN A 151 -14.58 -53.09 -9.66
N ILE A 152 -13.98 -51.98 -9.23
CA ILE A 152 -14.71 -50.85 -8.65
C ILE A 152 -15.35 -50.09 -9.81
N PRO A 153 -16.67 -49.83 -9.80
CA PRO A 153 -17.33 -49.11 -10.88
C PRO A 153 -16.80 -47.67 -10.97
N PRO A 154 -16.54 -47.14 -12.18
CA PRO A 154 -16.13 -45.75 -12.33
C PRO A 154 -17.28 -44.81 -11.92
N GLY A 155 -16.96 -43.72 -11.23
CA GLY A 155 -17.95 -42.73 -10.83
C GLY A 155 -17.62 -42.04 -9.51
N PRO A 156 -18.64 -41.48 -8.80
CA PRO A 156 -18.46 -40.75 -7.55
C PRO A 156 -17.72 -41.53 -6.46
N VAL A 157 -17.77 -42.87 -6.50
CA VAL A 157 -17.05 -43.77 -5.58
C VAL A 157 -15.54 -43.59 -5.62
N TYR A 158 -14.95 -43.23 -6.77
CA TYR A 158 -13.52 -42.94 -6.87
C TYR A 158 -13.15 -41.70 -6.07
N ARG A 159 -14.01 -40.67 -6.11
CA ARG A 159 -13.79 -39.43 -5.36
C ARG A 159 -13.87 -39.67 -3.86
N LYS A 160 -14.87 -40.45 -3.41
CA LYS A 160 -14.99 -40.85 -2.00
C LYS A 160 -13.76 -41.58 -1.50
N LEU A 161 -13.28 -42.58 -2.23
CA LEU A 161 -12.05 -43.31 -1.91
C LEU A 161 -10.81 -42.39 -1.92
N GLN A 162 -10.71 -41.49 -2.90
CA GLN A 162 -9.64 -40.49 -2.99
C GLN A 162 -9.66 -39.48 -1.83
N ASP A 163 -10.83 -39.20 -1.28
CA ASP A 163 -11.04 -38.30 -0.13
C ASP A 163 -10.90 -39.04 1.22
N GLY A 164 -10.51 -40.33 1.20
CA GLY A 164 -10.23 -41.12 2.40
C GLY A 164 -11.46 -41.86 2.96
N GLU A 165 -12.60 -41.85 2.27
CA GLU A 165 -13.79 -42.58 2.70
C GLU A 165 -13.70 -44.07 2.34
N THR A 166 -13.95 -44.94 3.32
CA THR A 166 -14.20 -46.36 3.06
C THR A 166 -15.58 -46.53 2.46
N ILE A 167 -15.69 -47.31 1.37
CA ILE A 167 -16.96 -47.56 0.69
C ILE A 167 -17.34 -49.05 0.75
N THR A 168 -18.63 -49.33 0.72
CA THR A 168 -19.17 -50.68 0.51
C THR A 168 -19.82 -50.72 -0.87
N LEU A 169 -19.42 -51.67 -1.70
CA LEU A 169 -20.00 -51.90 -3.03
C LEU A 169 -21.32 -52.67 -2.93
N ASP A 170 -22.12 -52.64 -3.99
CA ASP A 170 -23.42 -53.34 -4.06
C ASP A 170 -23.30 -54.86 -3.88
N ASP A 171 -22.12 -55.42 -4.19
CA ASP A 171 -21.79 -56.84 -3.98
C ASP A 171 -21.32 -57.15 -2.55
N GLY A 172 -21.36 -56.17 -1.63
CA GLY A 172 -21.00 -56.29 -0.23
C GLY A 172 -19.50 -56.15 0.08
N ARG A 173 -18.64 -55.98 -0.93
CA ARG A 173 -17.20 -55.78 -0.69
C ARG A 173 -16.94 -54.40 -0.07
N VAL A 174 -16.10 -54.38 0.97
CA VAL A 174 -15.62 -53.14 1.59
C VAL A 174 -14.29 -52.77 0.96
N ILE A 175 -14.23 -51.57 0.36
CA ILE A 175 -13.02 -51.03 -0.25
C ILE A 175 -12.49 -49.90 0.62
N GLN A 176 -11.27 -50.06 1.09
CA GLN A 176 -10.55 -49.02 1.83
C GLN A 176 -9.71 -48.16 0.87
N PRO A 177 -9.50 -46.86 1.18
CA PRO A 177 -8.70 -45.94 0.36
C PRO A 177 -7.32 -46.49 0.00
N GLU A 178 -6.62 -47.12 0.94
CA GLU A 178 -5.24 -47.59 0.79
C GLU A 178 -5.10 -48.70 -0.26
N MET A 179 -6.23 -49.35 -0.62
CA MET A 179 -6.27 -50.35 -1.70
C MET A 179 -6.09 -49.71 -3.08
N VAL A 180 -6.50 -48.45 -3.24
CA VAL A 180 -6.56 -47.76 -4.54
C VAL A 180 -5.98 -46.35 -4.54
N VAL A 181 -5.44 -45.89 -3.42
CA VAL A 181 -4.77 -44.59 -3.28
C VAL A 181 -3.32 -44.85 -2.90
N GLY A 182 -2.38 -44.18 -3.56
CA GLY A 182 -0.96 -44.25 -3.19
C GLY A 182 -0.68 -43.64 -1.80
N PRO A 183 0.56 -43.77 -1.29
CA PRO A 183 0.93 -43.08 -0.05
C PRO A 183 0.75 -41.56 -0.20
N PRO A 184 0.36 -40.84 0.88
CA PRO A 184 0.31 -39.39 0.85
C PRO A 184 1.71 -38.80 0.66
N THR A 185 1.77 -37.59 0.12
CA THR A 185 3.00 -36.80 0.05
C THR A 185 3.01 -35.82 1.22
N PRO A 186 4.04 -35.84 2.09
CA PRO A 186 4.18 -34.85 3.16
C PRO A 186 4.08 -33.43 2.62
N GLY A 187 3.38 -32.57 3.35
CA GLY A 187 3.37 -31.15 3.04
C GLY A 187 4.75 -30.55 3.31
N GLU A 188 5.09 -29.50 2.57
CA GLU A 188 6.36 -28.78 2.74
C GLU A 188 6.44 -28.12 4.11
N HIS A 189 7.60 -28.17 4.74
CA HIS A 189 7.90 -27.44 5.97
C HIS A 189 8.59 -26.12 5.64
N ILE A 190 7.90 -25.00 5.85
CA ILE A 190 8.32 -23.67 5.38
C ILE A 190 8.69 -22.77 6.56
N LEU A 191 9.82 -22.07 6.43
CA LEU A 191 10.22 -21.01 7.35
C LEU A 191 10.06 -19.64 6.69
N PHE A 192 9.30 -18.74 7.31
CA PHE A 192 9.33 -17.31 6.99
C PHE A 192 10.19 -16.60 8.02
N VAL A 193 11.23 -15.88 7.59
CA VAL A 193 12.23 -15.28 8.49
C VAL A 193 12.53 -13.82 8.13
N ASP A 194 12.64 -12.98 9.15
CA ASP A 194 12.85 -11.53 9.01
C ASP A 194 13.89 -11.00 10.02
N CYS A 195 15.16 -11.37 9.88
CA CYS A 195 16.18 -10.88 10.81
C CYS A 195 16.59 -9.43 10.48
N ARG A 196 16.76 -8.61 11.53
CA ARG A 196 17.10 -7.18 11.45
C ARG A 196 18.37 -6.81 12.21
N CYS A 197 18.77 -7.62 13.19
CA CYS A 197 20.03 -7.49 13.90
C CYS A 197 20.70 -8.85 14.16
N GLU A 198 21.88 -8.85 14.77
CA GLU A 198 22.61 -10.08 15.12
C GLU A 198 21.90 -10.92 16.19
N GLU A 199 21.24 -10.28 17.13
CA GLU A 199 20.49 -10.92 18.20
C GLU A 199 19.29 -11.73 17.65
N ASP A 200 18.68 -11.28 16.54
CA ASP A 200 17.66 -12.07 15.85
C ASP A 200 18.24 -13.39 15.32
N ILE A 201 19.48 -13.37 14.81
CA ILE A 201 20.16 -14.56 14.28
C ILE A 201 20.43 -15.57 15.40
N ASP A 202 20.80 -15.07 16.58
CA ASP A 202 21.11 -15.88 17.75
C ASP A 202 19.87 -16.60 18.30
N MET A 203 18.68 -16.03 18.10
CA MET A 203 17.39 -16.63 18.48
C MET A 203 16.81 -17.60 17.45
N LEU A 204 17.39 -17.71 16.26
CA LEU A 204 16.91 -18.67 15.25
C LEU A 204 17.13 -20.12 15.69
N PRO A 205 16.17 -21.02 15.42
CA PRO A 205 16.34 -22.46 15.61
C PRO A 205 17.35 -23.04 14.61
N ASP A 206 17.55 -24.36 14.65
CA ASP A 206 18.25 -25.04 13.57
C ASP A 206 17.40 -25.02 12.29
N CYS A 207 17.70 -24.07 11.41
CA CYS A 207 16.94 -23.83 10.19
C CYS A 207 17.18 -24.88 9.11
N LYS A 208 18.08 -25.85 9.31
CA LYS A 208 18.36 -26.92 8.32
C LYS A 208 17.22 -27.92 8.15
N ASN A 209 16.26 -27.92 9.08
CA ASN A 209 15.12 -28.84 9.08
C ASN A 209 13.97 -28.41 8.14
N TYR A 210 14.00 -27.19 7.62
CA TYR A 210 12.94 -26.68 6.73
C TYR A 210 13.22 -27.05 5.26
N ASP A 211 12.17 -27.36 4.50
CA ASP A 211 12.28 -27.72 3.08
C ASP A 211 12.36 -26.49 2.16
N PHE A 212 11.81 -25.36 2.62
CA PHE A 212 11.76 -24.09 1.90
C PHE A 212 11.85 -22.89 2.85
N VAL A 213 12.64 -21.88 2.50
CA VAL A 213 12.83 -20.69 3.35
C VAL A 213 12.50 -19.41 2.59
N ILE A 214 11.76 -18.50 3.23
CA ILE A 214 11.37 -17.21 2.67
C ILE A 214 12.02 -16.12 3.52
N HIS A 215 13.00 -15.44 2.95
CA HIS A 215 13.84 -14.47 3.64
C HIS A 215 13.32 -13.04 3.40
N PHE A 216 12.55 -12.53 4.34
CA PHE A 216 12.26 -11.08 4.46
C PHE A 216 13.40 -10.29 5.13
N THR A 217 14.38 -11.02 5.67
CA THR A 217 15.62 -10.53 6.29
C THR A 217 16.28 -9.43 5.48
N ASN A 218 16.75 -8.38 6.16
CA ASN A 218 17.53 -7.30 5.54
C ASN A 218 18.73 -7.89 4.77
N LEU A 219 18.99 -7.40 3.56
CA LEU A 219 20.12 -7.81 2.73
C LEU A 219 21.48 -7.73 3.46
N ASP A 220 21.69 -6.74 4.32
CA ASP A 220 22.93 -6.61 5.08
C ASP A 220 23.15 -7.77 6.04
N ILE A 221 22.07 -8.26 6.67
CA ILE A 221 22.08 -9.42 7.57
C ILE A 221 22.16 -10.72 6.76
N LEU A 222 21.36 -10.83 5.69
CA LEU A 222 21.29 -11.99 4.81
C LEU A 222 22.66 -12.38 4.23
N ARG A 223 23.51 -11.38 3.95
CA ARG A 223 24.85 -11.56 3.37
C ARG A 223 25.90 -12.05 4.39
N THR A 224 25.59 -12.01 5.68
CA THR A 224 26.58 -12.39 6.71
C THR A 224 26.78 -13.90 6.78
N GLU A 225 28.02 -14.33 7.03
CA GLU A 225 28.33 -15.75 7.25
C GLU A 225 27.60 -16.30 8.48
N LYS A 226 27.47 -15.49 9.54
CA LYS A 226 26.72 -15.84 10.76
C LYS A 226 25.28 -16.26 10.40
N TYR A 227 24.59 -15.48 9.58
CA TYR A 227 23.24 -15.80 9.12
C TYR A 227 23.20 -17.05 8.24
N LEU A 228 24.00 -17.08 7.16
CA LEU A 228 23.96 -18.16 6.18
C LEU A 228 24.32 -19.52 6.78
N SER A 229 25.17 -19.56 7.82
CA SER A 229 25.57 -20.80 8.52
C SER A 229 24.40 -21.54 9.20
N LYS A 230 23.28 -20.84 9.47
CA LYS A 230 22.06 -21.43 10.04
C LYS A 230 21.30 -22.29 9.04
N PHE A 231 21.55 -22.12 7.74
CA PHE A 231 20.83 -22.77 6.65
C PHE A 231 21.71 -23.79 5.93
N SER A 232 21.07 -24.74 5.25
CA SER A 232 21.77 -25.66 4.34
C SER A 232 21.99 -24.97 2.99
N PRO A 233 23.17 -25.10 2.36
CA PRO A 233 23.44 -24.56 1.02
C PRO A 233 22.50 -25.10 -0.07
N ASP A 234 21.92 -26.27 0.16
CA ASP A 234 21.03 -26.94 -0.79
C ASP A 234 19.54 -26.65 -0.57
N GLN A 235 19.18 -25.88 0.47
CA GLN A 235 17.79 -25.50 0.73
C GLN A 235 17.24 -24.59 -0.38
N ARG A 236 15.98 -24.82 -0.77
CA ARG A 236 15.27 -23.90 -1.65
C ARG A 236 14.91 -22.66 -0.85
N ALA A 237 15.21 -21.50 -1.42
CA ALA A 237 15.02 -20.24 -0.75
C ALA A 237 14.46 -19.16 -1.68
N LEU A 238 13.63 -18.30 -1.11
CA LEU A 238 13.13 -17.09 -1.74
C LEU A 238 13.74 -15.87 -1.04
N ILE A 239 14.35 -14.97 -1.82
CA ILE A 239 14.98 -13.74 -1.31
C ILE A 239 14.44 -12.52 -2.04
N PHE A 240 14.47 -11.35 -1.41
CA PHE A 240 14.01 -10.10 -2.00
C PHE A 240 15.17 -9.13 -2.15
N THR A 241 15.54 -8.80 -3.38
CA THR A 241 16.51 -7.74 -3.67
C THR A 241 15.81 -6.47 -4.14
N GLU A 242 16.54 -5.35 -4.14
CA GLU A 242 16.00 -4.10 -4.66
C GLU A 242 15.76 -4.20 -6.17
N THR A 243 14.60 -3.73 -6.60
CA THR A 243 14.25 -3.61 -8.02
C THR A 243 13.61 -2.27 -8.31
N GLY A 244 13.93 -1.70 -9.48
CA GLY A 244 13.27 -0.52 -10.00
C GLY A 244 12.04 -0.85 -10.85
N HIS A 245 11.63 -2.12 -10.94
CA HIS A 245 10.45 -2.53 -11.70
C HIS A 245 9.18 -1.80 -11.23
N ILE A 246 8.24 -1.59 -12.14
CA ILE A 246 6.98 -0.89 -11.88
C ILE A 246 5.99 -1.83 -11.19
N THR A 247 5.53 -1.45 -10.00
CA THR A 247 4.51 -2.19 -9.23
C THR A 247 3.09 -1.94 -9.74
N PHE A 248 2.82 -0.73 -10.24
CA PHE A 248 1.51 -0.29 -10.74
C PHE A 248 1.56 0.03 -12.24
N PRO A 249 1.52 -1.00 -13.10
CA PRO A 249 1.62 -0.81 -14.55
C PRO A 249 0.49 0.03 -15.15
N SER A 250 -0.72 0.00 -14.57
CA SER A 250 -1.86 0.80 -15.06
C SER A 250 -1.59 2.30 -15.01
N VAL A 251 -1.16 2.82 -13.85
CA VAL A 251 -0.82 4.25 -13.71
C VAL A 251 0.48 4.59 -14.45
N ALA A 252 1.45 3.68 -14.52
CA ALA A 252 2.69 3.93 -15.27
C ALA A 252 2.44 4.07 -16.78
N ASN A 253 1.60 3.21 -17.37
CA ASN A 253 1.18 3.31 -18.78
C ASN A 253 0.42 4.62 -19.05
N LEU A 254 -0.54 4.95 -18.19
CA LEU A 254 -1.23 6.24 -18.24
C LEU A 254 -0.23 7.41 -18.22
N TYR A 255 0.74 7.36 -17.31
CA TYR A 255 1.74 8.40 -17.17
C TYR A 255 2.67 8.49 -18.39
N GLN A 256 3.00 7.39 -19.06
CA GLN A 256 3.71 7.43 -20.35
C GLN A 256 2.91 8.18 -21.43
N ASN A 257 1.59 7.96 -21.53
CA ASN A 257 0.75 8.71 -22.46
C ASN A 257 0.71 10.21 -22.11
N ILE A 258 0.79 10.56 -20.82
CA ILE A 258 0.87 11.96 -20.36
C ILE A 258 2.17 12.64 -20.83
N LEU A 259 3.30 11.91 -20.86
CA LEU A 259 4.57 12.45 -21.37
C LEU A 259 4.50 12.84 -22.85
N GLU A 260 3.63 12.20 -23.63
CA GLU A 260 3.44 12.53 -25.06
C GLU A 260 2.60 13.82 -25.25
N ILE A 261 1.85 14.24 -24.23
CA ILE A 261 0.98 15.42 -24.28
C ILE A 261 1.79 16.70 -24.02
N SER A 262 2.78 16.66 -23.11
CA SER A 262 3.57 17.84 -22.74
C SER A 262 4.95 17.49 -22.20
N ASP A 263 5.93 18.32 -22.54
CA ASP A 263 7.32 18.29 -22.05
C ASP A 263 7.49 18.78 -20.60
N LEU A 264 6.41 19.30 -20.00
CA LEU A 264 6.34 19.66 -18.58
C LEU A 264 6.61 18.46 -17.66
N PHE A 265 6.24 17.25 -18.10
CA PHE A 265 6.30 16.06 -17.27
C PHE A 265 7.59 15.29 -17.51
N LYS A 266 8.13 14.70 -16.43
CA LYS A 266 9.34 13.85 -16.48
C LYS A 266 8.96 12.39 -16.24
N PRO A 267 9.63 11.43 -16.92
CA PRO A 267 9.39 10.00 -16.74
C PRO A 267 9.50 9.56 -15.29
N LEU A 268 8.72 8.55 -14.90
CA LEU A 268 8.86 7.89 -13.60
C LEU A 268 10.19 7.12 -13.55
N VAL A 269 10.82 7.09 -12.38
CA VAL A 269 12.05 6.33 -12.15
C VAL A 269 11.77 4.84 -12.32
N HIS A 270 12.66 4.14 -13.02
CA HIS A 270 12.70 2.68 -13.10
C HIS A 270 14.13 2.23 -13.40
N TYR A 271 14.47 1.01 -13.00
CA TYR A 271 15.78 0.40 -13.20
C TYR A 271 15.67 -1.12 -13.04
N GLU A 272 16.64 -1.85 -13.58
CA GLU A 272 16.70 -3.32 -13.49
C GLU A 272 16.91 -3.79 -12.05
N THR A 273 16.42 -4.99 -11.75
CA THR A 273 16.66 -5.67 -10.47
C THR A 273 18.16 -5.80 -10.19
N ASP A 274 18.58 -5.48 -8.95
CA ASP A 274 19.93 -5.78 -8.50
C ASP A 274 20.10 -7.30 -8.36
N LYS A 275 20.89 -7.88 -9.28
CA LYS A 275 21.26 -9.30 -9.33
C LYS A 275 22.69 -9.55 -8.85
N SER A 276 23.33 -8.57 -8.21
CA SER A 276 24.68 -8.72 -7.65
C SER A 276 24.75 -9.77 -6.53
N LEU A 277 23.62 -10.02 -5.86
CA LEU A 277 23.49 -11.03 -4.83
C LEU A 277 23.37 -12.44 -5.44
N ASN A 278 24.45 -13.22 -5.40
CA ASN A 278 24.46 -14.62 -5.78
C ASN A 278 24.74 -15.51 -4.55
N LEU A 279 23.68 -16.06 -3.96
CA LEU A 279 23.76 -16.96 -2.80
C LEU A 279 23.74 -18.45 -3.21
N GLY A 280 23.81 -18.74 -4.52
CA GLY A 280 23.79 -20.10 -5.06
C GLY A 280 22.50 -20.44 -5.82
N LYS A 281 22.52 -21.57 -6.52
CA LYS A 281 21.48 -21.99 -7.49
C LYS A 281 20.08 -22.22 -6.90
N ASN A 282 19.98 -22.40 -5.58
CA ASN A 282 18.71 -22.70 -4.91
C ASN A 282 18.03 -21.46 -4.32
N PHE A 283 18.70 -20.31 -4.36
CA PHE A 283 18.13 -19.01 -3.99
C PHE A 283 17.49 -18.37 -5.21
N VAL A 284 16.19 -18.15 -5.14
CA VAL A 284 15.42 -17.47 -6.19
C VAL A 284 15.14 -16.05 -5.73
N ILE A 285 15.47 -15.08 -6.59
CA ILE A 285 15.09 -13.69 -6.38
C ILE A 285 13.58 -13.57 -6.66
N ALA A 286 12.85 -13.09 -5.66
CA ALA A 286 11.42 -12.90 -5.70
C ALA A 286 11.06 -11.67 -6.55
N GLU A 287 10.21 -11.87 -7.55
CA GLU A 287 9.61 -10.80 -8.33
C GLU A 287 8.09 -10.85 -8.16
N GLN A 288 7.43 -9.70 -8.28
CA GLN A 288 5.97 -9.62 -8.18
C GLN A 288 5.30 -10.56 -9.19
N GLY A 289 4.32 -11.34 -8.71
CA GLY A 289 3.61 -12.32 -9.51
C GLY A 289 4.35 -13.64 -9.72
N LEU A 290 5.54 -13.82 -9.12
CA LEU A 290 6.23 -15.10 -9.10
C LEU A 290 5.41 -16.13 -8.30
N GLU A 291 5.18 -17.30 -8.91
CA GLU A 291 4.43 -18.40 -8.33
C GLU A 291 5.32 -19.63 -8.10
N PHE A 292 5.24 -20.20 -6.90
CA PHE A 292 5.80 -21.50 -6.61
C PHE A 292 4.65 -22.48 -6.33
N ALA A 293 4.53 -23.46 -7.24
CA ALA A 293 3.62 -24.57 -7.06
C ALA A 293 4.36 -25.69 -6.33
N PHE A 294 3.81 -26.14 -5.21
CA PHE A 294 4.30 -27.32 -4.51
C PHE A 294 3.57 -28.57 -5.02
N CYS A 295 4.20 -29.75 -4.90
CA CYS A 295 3.65 -31.00 -5.43
C CYS A 295 2.35 -31.43 -4.71
N PRO A 296 1.40 -32.11 -5.39
CA PRO A 296 1.37 -32.60 -6.77
C PRO A 296 0.63 -31.67 -7.74
N VAL A 297 1.20 -31.55 -8.94
CA VAL A 297 0.85 -30.57 -9.96
C VAL A 297 -0.45 -30.90 -10.68
N GLU A 298 -1.46 -30.06 -10.47
CA GLU A 298 -2.31 -29.58 -11.56
C GLU A 298 -2.64 -28.12 -11.27
N LYS A 299 -2.18 -27.21 -12.12
CA LYS A 299 -2.14 -25.76 -11.83
C LYS A 299 -3.52 -25.11 -11.85
N LYS A 300 -3.89 -24.37 -10.80
CA LYS A 300 -4.73 -23.17 -10.97
C LYS A 300 -3.80 -21.98 -10.83
N LYS A 301 -3.27 -21.50 -11.96
CA LYS A 301 -2.42 -20.32 -11.97
C LYS A 301 -3.21 -19.11 -11.48
N PHE A 302 -2.62 -18.30 -10.61
CA PHE A 302 -2.99 -16.91 -10.53
C PHE A 302 -2.53 -16.29 -11.86
N ASN A 303 -3.48 -15.95 -12.71
CA ASN A 303 -3.12 -15.17 -13.88
C ASN A 303 -2.86 -13.73 -13.43
N PHE A 304 -1.64 -13.47 -12.96
CA PHE A 304 -1.13 -12.10 -12.95
C PHE A 304 -1.20 -11.62 -14.38
N PRO A 305 -1.94 -10.52 -14.64
CA PRO A 305 -1.98 -9.98 -15.98
C PRO A 305 -0.55 -9.62 -16.38
N LYS A 306 -0.11 -10.08 -17.55
CA LYS A 306 1.17 -9.64 -18.10
C LYS A 306 0.98 -8.23 -18.62
N TYR A 307 1.69 -7.29 -18.02
CA TYR A 307 1.70 -5.91 -18.45
C TYR A 307 2.98 -5.63 -19.22
N ASP A 308 2.86 -5.26 -20.50
CA ASP A 308 3.98 -4.78 -21.30
C ASP A 308 4.01 -3.25 -21.19
N VAL A 309 4.79 -2.73 -20.24
CA VAL A 309 4.92 -1.28 -20.00
C VAL A 309 6.10 -0.77 -20.81
N LYS A 310 5.82 -0.01 -21.88
CA LYS A 310 6.87 0.62 -22.69
C LYS A 310 7.32 1.92 -22.02
N LEU A 311 8.33 1.82 -21.17
CA LEU A 311 8.86 2.97 -20.44
C LEU A 311 9.95 3.71 -21.24
N GLN A 312 9.87 5.03 -21.29
CA GLN A 312 10.97 5.87 -21.73
C GLN A 312 12.21 5.69 -20.83
N LYS A 313 13.42 5.81 -21.39
CA LYS A 313 14.67 5.80 -20.61
C LYS A 313 14.67 6.96 -19.62
N VAL A 314 14.99 6.68 -18.36
CA VAL A 314 15.01 7.70 -17.31
C VAL A 314 16.40 8.34 -17.26
N PRO A 315 16.54 9.65 -17.54
CA PRO A 315 17.75 10.37 -17.17
C PRO A 315 17.84 10.48 -15.64
N LYS A 316 19.01 10.85 -15.09
CA LYS A 316 19.10 11.22 -13.68
C LYS A 316 18.10 12.35 -13.41
N ILE A 317 17.14 12.11 -12.52
CA ILE A 317 16.14 13.11 -12.15
C ILE A 317 16.79 14.05 -11.14
N GLU A 318 16.83 15.34 -11.48
CA GLU A 318 17.22 16.40 -10.55
C GLU A 318 15.97 16.99 -9.91
N LEU A 319 16.08 17.37 -8.63
CA LEU A 319 15.03 18.12 -7.96
C LEU A 319 14.88 19.50 -8.62
N PRO A 320 13.66 20.01 -8.78
CA PRO A 320 13.43 21.31 -9.41
C PRO A 320 14.10 22.41 -8.60
N LYS A 321 14.70 23.39 -9.30
CA LYS A 321 15.21 24.61 -8.65
C LYS A 321 14.03 25.52 -8.33
N ILE A 322 13.76 25.70 -7.04
CA ILE A 322 12.64 26.52 -6.57
C ILE A 322 13.06 27.99 -6.48
N GLN A 323 12.39 28.85 -7.25
CA GLN A 323 12.48 30.32 -7.13
C GLN A 323 11.25 30.88 -6.39
N SER A 324 10.07 30.36 -6.74
CA SER A 324 8.79 30.62 -6.07
C SER A 324 8.44 29.44 -5.16
N PHE A 325 7.69 28.48 -5.68
CA PHE A 325 7.35 27.22 -5.03
C PHE A 325 7.03 26.15 -6.08
N GLY A 326 6.97 24.91 -5.64
CA GLY A 326 6.52 23.79 -6.47
C GLY A 326 5.56 22.89 -5.72
N ILE A 327 4.78 22.10 -6.45
CA ILE A 327 3.86 21.13 -5.89
C ILE A 327 4.15 19.76 -6.50
N THR A 328 4.08 18.71 -5.69
CA THR A 328 3.99 17.33 -6.17
C THR A 328 2.77 16.66 -5.55
N PHE A 329 1.93 16.06 -6.38
CA PHE A 329 0.84 15.19 -5.94
C PHE A 329 1.33 13.75 -5.92
N THR A 330 1.40 13.14 -4.74
CA THR A 330 1.72 11.72 -4.57
C THR A 330 0.47 10.85 -4.68
N GLY A 331 -0.71 11.42 -4.45
CA GLY A 331 -1.98 10.79 -4.77
C GLY A 331 -3.16 11.76 -4.78
N THR A 332 -4.19 11.39 -5.54
CA THR A 332 -5.27 12.31 -5.96
C THR A 332 -6.68 11.75 -5.80
N GLY A 333 -6.81 10.53 -5.30
CA GLY A 333 -8.08 9.84 -5.08
C GLY A 333 -8.58 9.97 -3.65
N SER A 334 -9.88 9.80 -3.48
CA SER A 334 -10.55 9.78 -2.18
C SER A 334 -10.81 8.36 -1.65
N THR A 335 -10.83 8.21 -0.32
CA THR A 335 -11.26 7.06 0.48
C THR A 335 -10.35 5.82 0.40
N TYR A 336 -9.98 5.38 -0.79
CA TYR A 336 -9.15 4.18 -1.00
C TYR A 336 -8.34 4.30 -2.30
N PRO A 337 -7.21 3.57 -2.44
CA PRO A 337 -6.45 3.58 -3.68
C PRO A 337 -7.18 2.79 -4.80
N SER A 338 -7.08 3.30 -6.02
CA SER A 338 -7.43 2.60 -7.27
C SER A 338 -6.18 2.29 -8.09
N LYS A 339 -6.38 1.70 -9.26
CA LYS A 339 -5.33 1.53 -10.27
C LYS A 339 -4.72 2.87 -10.67
N TYR A 340 -5.55 3.84 -11.02
CA TYR A 340 -5.10 5.10 -11.61
C TYR A 340 -4.81 6.21 -10.59
N ARG A 341 -5.42 6.15 -9.40
CA ARG A 341 -5.27 7.16 -8.34
C ARG A 341 -4.98 6.54 -6.98
N ASN A 342 -3.89 6.95 -6.38
CA ASN A 342 -3.59 6.70 -4.98
C ASN A 342 -4.41 7.63 -4.07
N VAL A 343 -4.44 7.33 -2.77
CA VAL A 343 -5.02 8.21 -1.74
C VAL A 343 -4.22 9.50 -1.56
N ALA A 344 -4.83 10.50 -0.91
CA ALA A 344 -4.33 11.87 -0.84
C ALA A 344 -2.90 11.99 -0.31
N GLY A 345 -2.09 12.79 -1.00
CA GLY A 345 -0.78 13.19 -0.51
C GLY A 345 -0.17 14.25 -1.39
N ILE A 346 0.37 15.30 -0.77
CA ILE A 346 0.91 16.47 -1.47
C ILE A 346 2.21 16.90 -0.81
N LEU A 347 3.22 17.19 -1.62
CA LEU A 347 4.48 17.78 -1.21
C LEU A 347 4.57 19.20 -1.76
N LEU A 348 4.63 20.19 -0.88
CA LEU A 348 4.95 21.58 -1.21
C LEU A 348 6.48 21.76 -1.14
N HIS A 349 7.04 22.28 -2.22
CA HIS A 349 8.45 22.62 -2.38
C HIS A 349 8.60 24.12 -2.16
N THR A 350 9.40 24.52 -1.18
CA THR A 350 9.69 25.93 -0.88
C THR A 350 11.18 26.20 -1.04
N THR A 351 11.58 27.46 -0.92
CA THR A 351 13.01 27.81 -0.85
C THR A 351 13.69 27.32 0.42
N ASP A 352 12.93 27.08 1.50
CA ASP A 352 13.45 26.71 2.82
C ASP A 352 13.52 25.19 3.04
N GLY A 353 12.80 24.43 2.22
CA GLY A 353 12.64 22.98 2.38
C GLY A 353 11.27 22.53 1.88
N TYR A 354 10.76 21.45 2.48
CA TYR A 354 9.55 20.78 2.02
C TYR A 354 8.48 20.68 3.10
N ILE A 355 7.22 20.81 2.71
CA ILE A 355 6.07 20.65 3.59
C ILE A 355 5.16 19.56 3.03
N VAL A 356 4.75 18.64 3.89
CA VAL A 356 3.78 17.61 3.55
C VAL A 356 2.38 18.12 3.88
N PHE A 357 1.45 18.06 2.91
CA PHE A 357 0.02 18.21 3.15
C PHE A 357 -0.66 16.86 2.93
N ASP A 358 -1.07 16.24 4.03
CA ASP A 358 -1.56 14.87 4.11
C ASP A 358 -0.55 13.82 3.57
N ALA A 359 -0.57 12.65 4.20
CA ALA A 359 0.29 11.53 3.85
C ALA A 359 -0.51 10.23 3.93
N GLY A 360 -1.34 10.01 2.91
CA GLY A 360 -2.01 8.74 2.68
C GLY A 360 -1.03 7.60 2.35
N GLU A 361 -1.53 6.37 2.40
CA GLU A 361 -0.78 5.14 2.15
C GLU A 361 0.09 5.22 0.87
N GLY A 362 1.35 4.85 0.99
CA GLY A 362 2.36 4.86 -0.07
C GLY A 362 2.90 6.24 -0.46
N PHE A 363 2.68 7.29 0.36
CA PHE A 363 3.22 8.64 0.14
C PHE A 363 4.72 8.63 -0.20
N VAL A 364 5.52 7.92 0.60
CA VAL A 364 6.98 7.82 0.42
C VAL A 364 7.33 7.09 -0.87
N GLY A 365 6.67 5.96 -1.13
CA GLY A 365 6.94 5.18 -2.33
C GLY A 365 6.67 5.96 -3.62
N GLN A 366 5.61 6.77 -3.61
CA GLN A 366 5.29 7.66 -4.75
C GLN A 366 6.37 8.74 -4.96
N ILE A 367 6.98 9.27 -3.89
CA ILE A 367 8.13 10.20 -3.98
C ILE A 367 9.36 9.48 -4.53
N MET A 368 9.67 8.28 -4.04
CA MET A 368 10.78 7.47 -4.55
C MET A 368 10.60 7.14 -6.03
N ARG A 369 9.38 6.84 -6.47
CA ARG A 369 9.06 6.58 -7.88
C ARG A 369 9.16 7.83 -8.74
N LYS A 370 8.77 8.99 -8.20
CA LYS A 370 8.82 10.27 -8.93
C LYS A 370 10.23 10.83 -9.06
N PHE A 371 11.01 10.82 -7.98
CA PHE A 371 12.29 11.54 -7.89
C PHE A 371 13.50 10.63 -7.72
N GLY A 372 13.31 9.36 -7.38
CA GLY A 372 14.38 8.42 -7.06
C GLY A 372 14.69 8.39 -5.56
N ILE A 373 15.35 7.31 -5.12
CA ILE A 373 15.62 7.03 -3.71
C ILE A 373 16.47 8.13 -3.07
N GLU A 374 17.55 8.56 -3.70
CA GLU A 374 18.46 9.57 -3.13
C GLU A 374 17.80 10.94 -2.99
N ASN A 375 17.02 11.36 -3.98
CA ASN A 375 16.25 12.61 -3.88
C ASN A 375 15.16 12.51 -2.82
N CYS A 376 14.53 11.34 -2.66
CA CYS A 376 13.58 11.10 -1.57
C CYS A 376 14.27 11.28 -0.21
N LYS A 377 15.46 10.70 0.00
CA LYS A 377 16.24 10.88 1.24
C LYS A 377 16.50 12.36 1.52
N GLU A 378 16.91 13.12 0.51
CA GLU A 378 17.13 14.58 0.63
C GLU A 378 15.86 15.36 0.95
N ILE A 379 14.73 15.02 0.32
CA ILE A 379 13.42 15.62 0.63
C ILE A 379 13.06 15.36 2.10
N LEU A 380 13.13 14.10 2.54
CA LEU A 380 12.75 13.70 3.90
C LEU A 380 13.62 14.37 4.97
N LYS A 381 14.93 14.47 4.70
CA LYS A 381 15.88 15.16 5.57
C LYS A 381 15.58 16.67 5.71
N LYS A 382 15.03 17.29 4.65
CA LYS A 382 14.73 18.73 4.58
C LYS A 382 13.23 19.05 4.77
N LEU A 383 12.46 18.12 5.34
CA LEU A 383 11.09 18.44 5.75
C LEU A 383 11.13 19.49 6.86
N ILE A 384 10.37 20.58 6.66
CA ILE A 384 10.22 21.66 7.64
C ILE A 384 8.92 21.54 8.44
N ALA A 385 7.90 20.87 7.88
CA ALA A 385 6.64 20.59 8.57
C ALA A 385 5.85 19.46 7.89
N ILE A 386 5.01 18.79 8.68
CA ILE A 386 3.97 17.88 8.20
C ILE A 386 2.63 18.43 8.68
N PHE A 387 1.72 18.73 7.77
CA PHE A 387 0.35 19.13 8.10
C PHE A 387 -0.61 18.03 7.67
N ILE A 388 -1.43 17.61 8.63
CA ILE A 388 -2.51 16.66 8.42
C ILE A 388 -3.85 17.39 8.61
N SER A 389 -4.66 17.41 7.57
CA SER A 389 -5.95 18.10 7.52
C SER A 389 -6.93 17.54 8.55
N HIS A 390 -7.06 16.20 8.60
CA HIS A 390 -7.97 15.48 9.50
C HIS A 390 -7.58 13.99 9.65
N ASN A 391 -8.34 13.21 10.42
CA ASN A 391 -7.94 11.85 10.84
C ASN A 391 -8.37 10.70 9.91
N HIS A 392 -8.99 10.95 8.75
CA HIS A 392 -9.41 9.83 7.89
C HIS A 392 -8.20 9.09 7.31
N GLY A 393 -8.36 7.78 7.14
CA GLY A 393 -7.27 6.86 6.82
C GLY A 393 -6.51 7.18 5.54
N ASP A 394 -7.24 7.62 4.52
CA ASP A 394 -6.72 8.05 3.22
C ASP A 394 -5.83 9.30 3.28
N HIS A 395 -5.77 10.00 4.41
CA HIS A 395 -4.89 11.15 4.62
C HIS A 395 -3.72 10.85 5.57
N VAL A 396 -3.74 9.72 6.30
CA VAL A 396 -2.83 9.51 7.44
C VAL A 396 -2.08 8.18 7.45
N PHE A 397 -2.52 7.15 6.72
CA PHE A 397 -1.90 5.82 6.84
C PHE A 397 -0.44 5.76 6.36
N GLY A 398 -0.01 6.65 5.47
CA GLY A 398 1.38 6.76 5.05
C GLY A 398 2.29 7.51 6.04
N CYS A 399 1.75 8.12 7.10
CA CYS A 399 2.55 8.84 8.09
C CYS A 399 3.57 7.93 8.79
N TYR A 400 3.22 6.66 9.01
CA TYR A 400 4.12 5.75 9.71
C TYR A 400 5.35 5.40 8.87
N GLU A 401 5.16 5.05 7.60
CA GLU A 401 6.27 4.84 6.65
C GLU A 401 7.09 6.13 6.46
N LEU A 402 6.42 7.29 6.38
CA LEU A 402 7.08 8.60 6.28
C LEU A 402 8.06 8.84 7.43
N LEU A 403 7.60 8.67 8.67
CA LEU A 403 8.41 8.93 9.85
C LEU A 403 9.53 7.89 10.02
N GLN A 404 9.27 6.62 9.72
CA GLN A 404 10.28 5.56 9.76
C GLN A 404 11.34 5.72 8.68
N THR A 405 10.95 6.08 7.46
CA THR A 405 11.93 6.32 6.40
C THR A 405 12.76 7.57 6.69
N ARG A 406 12.15 8.60 7.30
CA ARG A 406 12.84 9.81 7.70
C ARG A 406 13.85 9.56 8.82
N SER A 407 13.55 8.73 9.81
CA SER A 407 14.49 8.41 10.90
C SER A 407 15.75 7.67 10.42
N LEU A 408 15.74 7.10 9.20
CA LEU A 408 16.95 6.53 8.59
C LEU A 408 17.92 7.57 8.03
N VAL A 409 17.50 8.83 7.89
CA VAL A 409 18.30 9.88 7.23
C VAL A 409 18.57 11.11 8.10
N THR A 410 17.89 11.24 9.24
CA THR A 410 18.06 12.34 10.19
C THR A 410 17.48 12.02 11.56
N ASP A 411 18.15 12.51 12.61
CA ASP A 411 17.69 12.46 14.00
C ASP A 411 16.98 13.77 14.44
N GLU A 412 16.79 14.72 13.52
CA GLU A 412 16.16 16.03 13.82
C GLU A 412 14.64 15.89 13.88
N ASP A 413 13.99 16.50 14.87
CA ASP A 413 12.53 16.47 14.96
C ASP A 413 11.86 17.32 13.87
N VAL A 414 10.78 16.80 13.29
CA VAL A 414 9.88 17.57 12.40
C VAL A 414 8.59 17.95 13.13
N PRO A 415 8.09 19.20 13.00
CA PRO A 415 6.78 19.57 13.52
C PRO A 415 5.67 18.87 12.73
N ILE A 416 4.73 18.26 13.46
CA ILE A 416 3.51 17.69 12.87
C ILE A 416 2.29 18.42 13.44
N PHE A 417 1.49 18.99 12.54
CA PHE A 417 0.22 19.63 12.84
C PHE A 417 -0.91 18.68 12.49
N CYS A 418 -1.53 18.07 13.49
CA CYS A 418 -2.57 17.08 13.29
C CYS A 418 -3.71 17.21 14.30
N PRO A 419 -4.83 16.49 14.13
CA PRO A 419 -5.84 16.38 15.17
C PRO A 419 -5.37 15.50 16.35
N ASP A 420 -6.00 15.69 17.52
CA ASP A 420 -5.64 14.98 18.75
C ASP A 420 -5.73 13.45 18.62
N GLN A 421 -6.69 12.94 17.86
CA GLN A 421 -6.84 11.50 17.67
C GLN A 421 -5.64 10.89 16.92
N LEU A 422 -5.09 11.60 15.93
CA LEU A 422 -3.85 11.17 15.27
C LEU A 422 -2.64 11.31 16.20
N ARG A 423 -2.64 12.29 17.12
CA ARG A 423 -1.58 12.48 18.13
C ARG A 423 -1.35 11.18 18.91
N ASP A 424 -2.42 10.62 19.46
CA ASP A 424 -2.37 9.39 20.25
C ASP A 424 -1.92 8.19 19.41
N HIS A 425 -2.37 8.13 18.15
CA HIS A 425 -1.96 7.08 17.23
C HIS A 425 -0.46 7.12 16.91
N LEU A 426 0.09 8.29 16.58
CA LEU A 426 1.52 8.44 16.31
C LEU A 426 2.39 8.15 17.54
N LEU A 427 1.97 8.60 18.73
CA LEU A 427 2.66 8.28 19.99
C LEU A 427 2.61 6.79 20.31
N ASN A 428 1.54 6.10 19.93
CA ASN A 428 1.45 4.65 20.08
C ASN A 428 2.35 3.92 19.08
N LEU A 429 2.37 4.37 17.81
CA LEU A 429 3.28 3.84 16.79
C LEU A 429 4.76 4.04 17.17
N GLN A 430 5.11 5.15 17.83
CA GLN A 430 6.43 5.35 18.43
C GLN A 430 6.77 4.25 19.43
N LYS A 431 5.85 3.93 20.35
CA LYS A 431 6.08 2.95 21.44
C LYS A 431 6.28 1.53 20.91
N VAL A 432 5.58 1.17 19.84
CA VAL A 432 5.67 -0.18 19.24
C VAL A 432 6.76 -0.27 18.17
N SER A 433 7.34 0.86 17.73
CA SER A 433 8.50 0.88 16.84
C SER A 433 9.72 0.31 17.54
N ARG A 434 10.15 -0.88 17.13
CA ARG A 434 11.33 -1.56 17.69
C ARG A 434 12.65 -1.25 16.97
N PHE A 435 12.60 -0.55 15.83
CA PHE A 435 13.79 -0.26 15.00
C PHE A 435 14.37 1.15 15.21
N GLY A 436 14.02 1.79 16.31
CA GLY A 436 14.50 3.13 16.64
C GLY A 436 13.37 4.12 16.91
N ASN A 437 13.77 5.31 17.37
CA ASN A 437 12.88 6.41 17.64
C ASN A 437 12.46 7.07 16.33
N LEU A 438 11.18 7.44 16.22
CA LEU A 438 10.76 8.41 15.22
C LEU A 438 10.99 9.81 15.80
N HIS A 439 11.48 10.71 14.94
CA HIS A 439 11.91 12.06 15.31
C HIS A 439 10.86 13.08 14.86
N PHE A 440 9.95 13.42 15.77
CA PHE A 440 8.88 14.38 15.54
C PHE A 440 8.44 15.05 16.85
N HIS A 441 7.85 16.24 16.71
CA HIS A 441 7.10 16.87 17.81
C HIS A 441 5.69 17.25 17.33
N LEU A 442 4.71 16.93 18.16
CA LEU A 442 3.30 17.11 17.83
C LEU A 442 2.83 18.47 18.35
N LEU A 443 2.39 19.33 17.43
CA LEU A 443 1.91 20.67 17.74
C LEU A 443 0.38 20.72 17.72
N SER A 444 -0.19 21.43 18.70
CA SER A 444 -1.62 21.70 18.74
C SER A 444 -1.99 22.70 17.66
N ARG A 445 -3.12 22.49 17.00
CA ARG A 445 -3.70 23.48 16.07
C ARG A 445 -4.52 24.57 16.79
N GLU A 446 -4.49 24.61 18.13
CA GLU A 446 -4.94 25.78 18.90
C GLU A 446 -4.06 27.00 18.62
N GLU A 447 -2.77 26.79 18.33
CA GLU A 447 -1.91 27.80 17.75
C GLU A 447 -2.32 27.99 16.28
N LEU A 448 -3.01 29.09 15.98
CA LEU A 448 -3.55 29.38 14.65
C LEU A 448 -2.46 29.59 13.58
N THR A 449 -1.21 29.78 13.99
CA THR A 449 -0.10 30.08 13.09
C THR A 449 1.22 29.45 13.55
N PHE A 450 2.02 28.98 12.61
CA PHE A 450 3.40 28.52 12.84
C PHE A 450 4.34 29.17 11.82
N SER A 451 5.52 29.61 12.25
CA SER A 451 6.51 30.23 11.37
C SER A 451 7.88 29.55 11.47
N THR A 452 8.50 29.27 10.33
CA THR A 452 9.87 28.76 10.21
C THR A 452 10.51 29.31 8.94
N GLY A 453 11.70 29.91 9.08
CA GLY A 453 12.38 30.57 7.97
C GLY A 453 11.53 31.68 7.34
N SER A 454 11.29 31.59 6.03
CA SER A 454 10.41 32.48 5.27
C SER A 454 8.96 31.97 5.15
N THR A 455 8.66 30.83 5.80
CA THR A 455 7.36 30.16 5.71
C THR A 455 6.54 30.38 6.97
N THR A 456 5.28 30.80 6.79
CA THR A 456 4.26 30.87 7.84
C THR A 456 3.03 30.06 7.43
N LEU A 457 2.66 29.09 8.26
CA LEU A 457 1.46 28.28 8.12
C LEU A 457 0.35 28.87 9.00
N GLU A 458 -0.84 29.06 8.44
CA GLU A 458 -2.05 29.44 9.17
C GLU A 458 -3.08 28.32 9.04
N PHE A 459 -3.75 27.96 10.13
CA PHE A 459 -4.73 26.86 10.13
C PHE A 459 -6.16 27.39 10.23
N ILE A 460 -7.02 26.97 9.31
CA ILE A 460 -8.40 27.44 9.22
C ILE A 460 -9.33 26.25 9.47
N PRO A 461 -10.16 26.26 10.53
CA PRO A 461 -11.15 25.20 10.76
C PRO A 461 -12.14 25.09 9.60
N VAL A 462 -12.45 23.86 9.17
CA VAL A 462 -13.38 23.57 8.08
C VAL A 462 -14.49 22.60 8.48
N ILE A 463 -15.58 22.58 7.70
CA ILE A 463 -16.75 21.74 7.97
C ILE A 463 -16.58 20.37 7.31
N HIS A 464 -16.12 19.39 8.09
CA HIS A 464 -15.99 17.99 7.67
C HIS A 464 -16.15 17.02 8.85
N CYS A 465 -15.06 16.55 9.48
CA CYS A 465 -15.08 15.82 10.75
C CYS A 465 -14.45 16.66 11.88
N LYS A 466 -14.53 16.19 13.13
CA LYS A 466 -14.03 16.95 14.28
C LYS A 466 -12.52 17.17 14.14
N GLY A 467 -12.10 18.43 14.24
CA GLY A 467 -10.69 18.80 14.07
C GLY A 467 -10.24 18.91 12.61
N SER A 468 -11.14 19.01 11.63
CA SER A 468 -10.72 19.25 10.24
C SER A 468 -10.23 20.68 10.04
N HIS A 469 -9.08 20.84 9.39
CA HIS A 469 -8.51 22.14 9.05
C HIS A 469 -8.02 22.18 7.61
N ALA A 470 -8.10 23.38 7.02
CA ALA A 470 -7.30 23.79 5.88
C ALA A 470 -6.01 24.46 6.37
N VAL A 471 -5.02 24.59 5.49
CA VAL A 471 -3.78 25.31 5.75
C VAL A 471 -3.54 26.39 4.69
N VAL A 472 -3.08 27.55 5.14
CA VAL A 472 -2.56 28.62 4.30
C VAL A 472 -1.06 28.71 4.54
N ALA A 473 -0.26 28.39 3.53
CA ALA A 473 1.18 28.56 3.54
C ALA A 473 1.55 29.88 2.86
N ASN A 474 1.97 30.85 3.67
CA ASN A 474 2.64 32.06 3.20
C ASN A 474 4.14 31.76 3.12
N ILE A 475 4.76 31.93 1.96
CA ILE A 475 6.14 31.53 1.71
C ILE A 475 6.96 32.66 1.08
N SER A 476 8.26 32.45 0.89
CA SER A 476 9.17 33.43 0.29
C SER A 476 8.62 34.03 -1.01
N GLY A 477 8.95 35.30 -1.27
CA GLY A 477 8.43 36.03 -2.42
C GLY A 477 6.99 36.55 -2.26
N GLY A 478 6.36 36.30 -1.10
CA GLY A 478 5.00 36.76 -0.81
C GLY A 478 3.91 35.86 -1.44
N TYR A 479 4.28 34.65 -1.87
CA TYR A 479 3.33 33.69 -2.41
C TYR A 479 2.45 33.10 -1.31
N ARG A 480 1.18 32.84 -1.65
CA ARG A 480 0.21 32.26 -0.72
C ARG A 480 -0.45 31.03 -1.33
N VAL A 481 -0.14 29.86 -0.77
CA VAL A 481 -0.65 28.55 -1.20
C VAL A 481 -1.64 28.03 -0.18
N VAL A 482 -2.81 27.60 -0.62
CA VAL A 482 -3.88 27.13 0.26
C VAL A 482 -4.18 25.68 -0.06
N TYR A 483 -4.24 24.83 0.96
CA TYR A 483 -4.76 23.47 0.85
C TYR A 483 -6.02 23.32 1.70
N SER A 484 -7.12 22.92 1.08
CA SER A 484 -8.43 22.89 1.73
C SER A 484 -8.60 21.80 2.78
N GLY A 485 -7.86 20.67 2.65
CA GLY A 485 -8.31 19.40 3.22
C GLY A 485 -9.67 18.98 2.68
N ASP A 486 -10.32 18.02 3.33
CA ASP A 486 -11.71 17.67 3.04
C ASP A 486 -12.67 18.66 3.69
N LYS A 487 -13.63 19.17 2.91
CA LYS A 487 -14.56 20.18 3.42
C LYS A 487 -15.82 20.37 2.58
N SER A 488 -16.93 20.59 3.27
CA SER A 488 -18.17 21.10 2.69
C SER A 488 -17.98 22.51 2.11
N PHE A 489 -18.75 22.89 1.09
CA PHE A 489 -18.79 24.26 0.59
C PHE A 489 -19.11 25.28 1.70
N SER A 490 -18.39 26.41 1.72
CA SER A 490 -18.58 27.48 2.71
C SER A 490 -18.03 28.81 2.19
N GLU A 491 -18.89 29.81 2.06
CA GLU A 491 -18.45 31.18 1.71
C GLU A 491 -17.59 31.82 2.82
N GLU A 492 -17.87 31.48 4.08
CA GLU A 492 -17.08 31.96 5.23
C GLU A 492 -15.64 31.46 5.18
N PHE A 493 -15.42 30.25 4.67
CA PHE A 493 -14.07 29.75 4.42
C PHE A 493 -13.35 30.64 3.39
N ALA A 494 -14.00 30.96 2.27
CA ALA A 494 -13.41 31.80 1.24
C ALA A 494 -13.09 33.22 1.75
N LYS A 495 -13.95 33.80 2.60
CA LYS A 495 -13.69 35.10 3.25
C LYS A 495 -12.47 35.07 4.18
N LYS A 496 -12.32 34.00 4.97
CA LYS A 496 -11.18 33.83 5.90
C LYS A 496 -9.88 33.60 5.15
N VAL A 497 -9.92 32.80 4.09
CA VAL A 497 -8.75 32.58 3.23
C VAL A 497 -8.41 33.88 2.51
N GLY A 498 -9.33 34.49 1.77
CA GLY A 498 -9.06 35.67 0.95
C GLY A 498 -8.10 35.38 -0.21
N LYS A 499 -7.46 36.43 -0.74
CA LYS A 499 -6.59 36.34 -1.94
C LYS A 499 -5.44 35.34 -1.76
N CYS A 500 -5.26 34.45 -2.73
CA CYS A 500 -4.15 33.50 -2.79
C CYS A 500 -3.64 33.29 -4.22
N ASP A 501 -2.40 32.82 -4.35
CA ASP A 501 -1.78 32.52 -5.64
C ASP A 501 -2.17 31.13 -6.16
N LEU A 502 -2.33 30.18 -5.24
CA LEU A 502 -2.77 28.83 -5.56
C LEU A 502 -3.73 28.32 -4.50
N LEU A 503 -4.92 27.90 -4.93
CA LEU A 503 -5.85 27.12 -4.13
C LEU A 503 -5.83 25.66 -4.59
N ILE A 504 -5.35 24.76 -3.74
CA ILE A 504 -5.49 23.31 -3.90
C ILE A 504 -6.75 22.88 -3.14
N HIS A 505 -7.78 22.48 -3.88
CA HIS A 505 -9.10 22.22 -3.30
C HIS A 505 -9.58 20.78 -3.59
N GLU A 506 -10.18 20.14 -2.60
CA GLU A 506 -10.88 18.86 -2.78
C GLU A 506 -12.06 19.00 -3.73
N SER A 507 -12.27 17.99 -4.55
CA SER A 507 -13.36 17.96 -5.54
C SER A 507 -13.90 16.54 -5.62
N THR A 508 -14.37 16.02 -4.49
CA THR A 508 -14.75 14.61 -4.37
C THR A 508 -15.96 14.24 -5.22
N PHE A 509 -16.95 15.12 -5.33
CA PHE A 509 -18.22 14.83 -6.02
C PHE A 509 -18.37 15.60 -7.34
N SER A 510 -19.11 15.00 -8.27
CA SER A 510 -19.60 15.68 -9.47
C SER A 510 -20.80 16.58 -9.13
N ASP A 511 -21.07 17.56 -9.99
CA ASP A 511 -22.09 18.60 -9.74
C ASP A 511 -23.54 18.06 -9.75
N ASP A 512 -23.77 16.85 -10.26
CA ASP A 512 -25.05 16.12 -10.15
C ASP A 512 -25.27 15.48 -8.77
N LEU A 513 -24.26 15.50 -7.88
CA LEU A 513 -24.28 14.85 -6.57
C LEU A 513 -24.14 15.83 -5.39
N VAL A 514 -24.67 17.05 -5.53
CA VAL A 514 -24.62 18.09 -4.47
C VAL A 514 -25.20 17.62 -3.13
N ASP A 515 -26.29 16.85 -3.16
CA ASP A 515 -26.91 16.31 -1.94
C ASP A 515 -25.99 15.29 -1.24
N GLU A 516 -25.33 14.41 -2.02
CA GLU A 516 -24.34 13.47 -1.46
C GLU A 516 -23.11 14.19 -0.92
N ALA A 517 -22.61 15.19 -1.65
CA ALA A 517 -21.49 16.02 -1.23
C ALA A 517 -21.80 16.70 0.11
N THR A 518 -22.98 17.29 0.24
CA THR A 518 -23.44 17.92 1.48
C THR A 518 -23.58 16.91 2.62
N ALA A 519 -24.22 15.76 2.36
CA ALA A 519 -24.43 14.72 3.37
C ALA A 519 -23.12 14.12 3.88
N LYS A 520 -22.14 13.92 3.00
CA LYS A 520 -20.81 13.41 3.34
C LYS A 520 -19.80 14.51 3.70
N ARG A 521 -20.23 15.76 3.69
CA ARG A 521 -19.45 16.94 4.05
C ARG A 521 -18.20 17.16 3.20
N HIS A 522 -18.37 17.00 1.89
CA HIS A 522 -17.38 17.28 0.85
C HIS A 522 -17.87 18.39 -0.09
N SER A 523 -17.03 18.75 -1.06
CA SER A 523 -17.37 19.67 -2.13
C SER A 523 -17.63 18.95 -3.45
N THR A 524 -18.55 19.50 -4.23
CA THR A 524 -18.60 19.23 -5.67
C THR A 524 -17.53 20.03 -6.42
N MET A 525 -17.25 19.65 -7.66
CA MET A 525 -16.29 20.37 -8.49
C MET A 525 -16.66 21.84 -8.71
N GLY A 526 -17.91 22.12 -9.03
CA GLY A 526 -18.43 23.48 -9.20
C GLY A 526 -18.31 24.31 -7.91
N GLN A 527 -18.58 23.70 -6.75
CA GLN A 527 -18.39 24.34 -5.44
C GLN A 527 -16.91 24.63 -5.13
N ALA A 528 -15.99 23.74 -5.52
CA ALA A 528 -14.55 23.97 -5.36
C ALA A 528 -14.06 25.14 -6.24
N ILE A 529 -14.53 25.21 -7.49
CA ILE A 529 -14.23 26.32 -8.41
C ILE A 529 -14.82 27.64 -7.88
N GLU A 530 -16.06 27.62 -7.40
CA GLU A 530 -16.71 28.80 -6.81
C GLU A 530 -15.97 29.29 -5.57
N THR A 531 -15.50 28.38 -4.72
CA THR A 531 -14.64 28.72 -3.57
C THR A 531 -13.39 29.48 -4.03
N GLY A 532 -12.73 29.02 -5.10
CA GLY A 532 -11.57 29.72 -5.65
C GLY A 532 -11.88 31.11 -6.21
N LYS A 533 -13.03 31.29 -6.87
CA LYS A 533 -13.49 32.61 -7.31
C LYS A 533 -13.73 33.56 -6.14
N LEU A 534 -14.41 33.09 -5.09
CA LEU A 534 -14.67 33.86 -3.88
C LEU A 534 -13.39 34.23 -3.12
N CYS A 535 -12.38 33.34 -3.13
CA CYS A 535 -11.05 33.64 -2.61
C CYS A 535 -10.28 34.65 -3.47
N ASN A 536 -10.71 34.94 -4.71
CA ASN A 536 -9.88 35.63 -5.70
C ASN A 536 -8.53 34.89 -5.91
N ALA A 537 -8.60 33.55 -6.00
CA ALA A 537 -7.45 32.69 -6.25
C ALA A 537 -6.92 32.93 -7.67
N LYS A 538 -5.60 33.11 -7.82
CA LYS A 538 -4.98 33.27 -9.14
C LYS A 538 -5.06 31.98 -9.96
N TYR A 539 -4.84 30.83 -9.31
CA TYR A 539 -5.00 29.51 -9.89
C TYR A 539 -5.68 28.55 -8.91
N ILE A 540 -6.39 27.56 -9.45
CA ILE A 540 -7.06 26.50 -8.70
C ILE A 540 -6.55 25.16 -9.21
N VAL A 541 -6.11 24.28 -8.30
CA VAL A 541 -5.81 22.89 -8.62
C VAL A 541 -6.80 22.01 -7.87
N LEU A 542 -7.56 21.22 -8.61
CA LEU A 542 -8.53 20.29 -8.05
C LEU A 542 -7.88 18.94 -7.77
N THR A 543 -8.21 18.32 -6.65
CA THR A 543 -7.70 17.00 -6.24
C THR A 543 -8.76 16.23 -5.44
N HIS A 544 -8.39 15.08 -4.86
CA HIS A 544 -9.23 14.27 -3.98
C HIS A 544 -10.53 13.81 -4.65
N PHE A 545 -10.40 13.25 -5.85
CA PHE A 545 -11.51 12.83 -6.70
C PHE A 545 -12.11 11.50 -6.23
N SER A 546 -13.44 11.40 -6.25
CA SER A 546 -14.10 10.10 -6.10
C SER A 546 -13.84 9.24 -7.33
N GLN A 547 -13.34 8.02 -7.08
CA GLN A 547 -13.15 7.02 -8.13
C GLN A 547 -14.45 6.35 -8.58
N ARG A 548 -15.57 6.60 -7.88
CA ARG A 548 -16.89 6.04 -8.21
C ARG A 548 -17.64 6.86 -9.27
N TYR A 549 -17.25 8.12 -9.45
CA TYR A 549 -17.93 9.08 -10.30
C TYR A 549 -16.94 9.79 -11.24
N PRO A 550 -16.33 9.07 -12.21
CA PRO A 550 -15.34 9.64 -13.11
C PRO A 550 -16.03 10.48 -14.18
N LYS A 551 -16.52 11.67 -13.82
CA LYS A 551 -17.13 12.60 -14.77
C LYS A 551 -16.45 13.96 -14.68
N LEU A 552 -15.95 14.41 -15.82
CA LEU A 552 -15.70 15.82 -16.03
C LEU A 552 -17.04 16.55 -16.08
N PRO A 553 -17.23 17.65 -15.32
CA PRO A 553 -18.30 18.55 -15.62
C PRO A 553 -18.02 19.25 -16.96
N VAL A 554 -19.08 19.72 -17.60
CA VAL A 554 -18.97 20.65 -18.72
C VAL A 554 -18.52 21.99 -18.14
N PHE A 555 -17.27 22.38 -18.40
CA PHE A 555 -16.79 23.72 -18.04
C PHE A 555 -16.43 24.52 -19.30
N GLU A 556 -17.03 25.69 -19.44
CA GLU A 556 -16.64 26.67 -20.44
C GLU A 556 -15.50 27.53 -19.87
N GLY A 557 -14.27 27.10 -20.13
CA GLY A 557 -13.08 27.92 -19.93
C GLY A 557 -12.65 28.14 -18.49
N SER A 558 -11.34 28.07 -18.27
CA SER A 558 -10.59 29.18 -17.69
C SER A 558 -9.13 28.75 -17.62
N GLY A 559 -8.23 29.55 -18.17
CA GLY A 559 -6.79 29.31 -18.14
C GLY A 559 -6.18 29.38 -16.73
N HIS A 560 -6.97 29.17 -15.68
CA HIS A 560 -6.62 29.28 -14.27
C HIS A 560 -6.93 28.01 -13.46
N ILE A 561 -7.54 26.98 -14.07
CA ILE A 561 -7.91 25.73 -13.39
C ILE A 561 -7.06 24.58 -13.94
N ALA A 562 -6.49 23.79 -13.04
CA ALA A 562 -5.81 22.54 -13.35
C ALA A 562 -6.38 21.38 -12.53
N PHE A 563 -6.14 20.17 -13.02
CA PHE A 563 -6.65 18.94 -12.43
C PHE A 563 -5.47 18.06 -12.03
N ALA A 564 -5.43 17.66 -10.77
CA ALA A 564 -4.37 16.80 -10.28
C ALA A 564 -4.50 15.36 -10.80
N PHE A 565 -3.35 14.73 -11.00
CA PHE A 565 -3.21 13.31 -11.22
C PHE A 565 -1.97 12.82 -10.47
N ASP A 566 -1.88 11.52 -10.19
CA ASP A 566 -0.75 10.94 -9.47
C ASP A 566 0.58 11.27 -10.15
N TYR A 567 1.59 11.62 -9.35
CA TYR A 567 2.92 12.04 -9.78
C TYR A 567 2.99 13.39 -10.53
N LEU A 568 1.88 14.13 -10.65
CA LEU A 568 1.91 15.50 -11.15
C LEU A 568 2.88 16.32 -10.30
N SER A 569 3.88 16.92 -10.93
CA SER A 569 4.79 17.84 -10.27
C SER A 569 5.11 19.02 -11.18
N PHE A 570 5.05 20.23 -10.62
CA PHE A 570 5.31 21.47 -11.35
C PHE A 570 5.88 22.53 -10.40
N VAL A 571 6.57 23.51 -10.97
CA VAL A 571 6.89 24.79 -10.32
C VAL A 571 5.84 25.83 -10.70
N PHE A 572 5.59 26.83 -9.85
CA PHE A 572 4.50 27.79 -10.06
C PHE A 572 4.60 28.54 -11.40
N GLU A 573 5.80 28.74 -11.93
CA GLU A 573 6.02 29.37 -13.24
C GLU A 573 5.36 28.61 -14.39
N ASP A 574 5.20 27.28 -14.26
CA ASP A 574 4.62 26.42 -15.29
C ASP A 574 3.08 26.31 -15.20
N ILE A 575 2.46 26.88 -14.16
CA ILE A 575 1.05 26.60 -13.84
C ILE A 575 0.08 27.06 -14.93
N GLN A 576 0.40 28.13 -15.67
CA GLN A 576 -0.44 28.59 -16.77
C GLN A 576 -0.51 27.53 -17.88
N LYS A 577 0.64 26.97 -18.26
CA LYS A 577 0.73 25.88 -19.24
C LYS A 577 0.10 24.60 -18.70
N LEU A 578 0.19 24.37 -17.38
CA LEU A 578 -0.50 23.26 -16.72
C LEU A 578 -2.03 23.35 -16.90
N CYS A 579 -2.62 24.52 -16.71
CA CYS A 579 -4.06 24.75 -16.90
C CYS A 579 -4.53 24.49 -18.34
N GLU A 580 -3.64 24.65 -19.32
CA GLU A 580 -3.94 24.35 -20.73
C GLU A 580 -3.96 22.84 -21.03
N VAL A 581 -3.07 22.06 -20.39
CA VAL A 581 -2.87 20.63 -20.71
C VAL A 581 -3.65 19.67 -19.79
N CYS A 582 -3.84 20.03 -18.52
CA CYS A 582 -4.50 19.18 -17.51
C CYS A 582 -5.93 18.74 -17.88
N PRO A 583 -6.80 19.59 -18.47
CA PRO A 583 -8.14 19.18 -18.89
C PRO A 583 -8.16 17.91 -19.76
N LYS A 584 -7.28 17.86 -20.77
CA LYS A 584 -7.19 16.71 -21.69
C LYS A 584 -6.70 15.46 -20.97
N ILE A 585 -5.73 15.61 -20.08
CA ILE A 585 -5.20 14.50 -19.27
C ILE A 585 -6.28 13.96 -18.35
N PHE A 586 -7.01 14.84 -17.66
CA PHE A 586 -8.05 14.42 -16.74
C PHE A 586 -9.18 13.68 -17.46
N GLN A 587 -9.61 14.15 -18.64
CA GLN A 587 -10.58 13.41 -19.47
C GLN A 587 -10.10 12.00 -19.80
N MET A 588 -8.83 11.87 -20.22
CA MET A 588 -8.25 10.56 -20.51
C MET A 588 -8.27 9.62 -19.29
N ILE A 589 -8.03 10.14 -18.08
CA ILE A 589 -8.11 9.35 -16.85
C ILE A 589 -9.55 8.95 -16.54
N SER A 590 -10.49 9.89 -16.64
CA SER A 590 -11.91 9.62 -16.40
C SER A 590 -12.47 8.58 -17.36
N ASP A 591 -12.07 8.61 -18.63
CA ASP A 591 -12.49 7.62 -19.63
C ASP A 591 -12.00 6.20 -19.26
N LEU A 592 -10.76 6.07 -18.76
CA LEU A 592 -10.21 4.80 -18.30
C LEU A 592 -10.91 4.29 -17.03
N GLU A 593 -11.20 5.18 -16.09
CA GLU A 593 -11.92 4.85 -14.85
C GLU A 593 -13.36 4.40 -15.17
N ALA A 594 -14.05 5.08 -16.10
CA ALA A 594 -15.39 4.71 -16.54
C ALA A 594 -15.41 3.33 -17.22
N ALA A 595 -14.46 3.07 -18.12
CA ALA A 595 -14.33 1.77 -18.78
C ALA A 595 -14.04 0.63 -17.79
N GLU A 596 -13.28 0.90 -16.72
CA GLU A 596 -13.04 -0.09 -15.67
C GLU A 596 -14.30 -0.41 -14.86
N GLU A 597 -15.11 0.61 -14.54
CA GLU A 597 -16.35 0.41 -13.79
C GLU A 597 -17.41 -0.33 -14.63
N GLU A 598 -17.52 -0.02 -15.92
CA GLU A 598 -18.36 -0.77 -16.87
C GLU A 598 -17.95 -2.25 -16.93
N ALA A 599 -16.66 -2.57 -16.87
CA ALA A 599 -16.17 -3.94 -16.90
C ALA A 599 -16.42 -4.74 -15.60
N LYS A 600 -16.87 -4.10 -14.51
CA LYS A 600 -17.23 -4.77 -13.25
C LYS A 600 -18.71 -5.17 -13.18
N ASN A 601 -19.57 -4.45 -13.89
CA ASN A 601 -21.00 -4.71 -14.01
C ASN A 601 -21.29 -5.76 -15.10
#